data_AF-A0A7V9SCD2-F1
#
_entry.id   AF-A0A7V9SCD2-F1
#
_cell.length_a   1.000
_cell.length_b   1.000
_cell.length_c   1.000
_cell.angle_alpha   90.00
_cell.angle_beta   90.00
_cell.angle_gamma   90.00
#
_symmetry.space_group_name_H-M   'P 1'
#
loop_
_entity.id
_entity.type
_entity.pdbx_description
1 polymer ?
#
loop_
_entity_poly.entity_id
_entity_poly.type
_entity_poly.pdbx_seq_one_letter_code
_entity_poly.pdbx_strand_id
1 'polypeptide(L)' 'MPKLTFIGHAAFLLEDDDGNTVAIDPFIKDNPVTDLDIKKLKPNTILLTHAHNDHVGDTVELAENN' A
#
# COMPACT_ATOMS: atom_id res chain seq x y z
N MET A 1 -16.92 9.80 -3.77
CA MET A 1 -16.73 9.51 -2.34
C MET A 1 -15.38 8.81 -2.19
N PRO A 2 -14.51 9.25 -1.26
CA PRO A 2 -13.24 8.58 -1.00
C PRO A 2 -13.45 7.09 -0.69
N LYS A 3 -12.55 6.26 -1.21
CA LYS A 3 -12.56 4.82 -1.04
C LYS A 3 -11.40 4.41 -0.14
N LEU A 4 -11.71 3.64 0.89
CA LEU A 4 -10.73 3.00 1.76
C LEU A 4 -10.79 1.49 1.53
N THR A 5 -9.67 0.89 1.16
CA THR A 5 -9.51 -0.56 0.98
C THR A 5 -8.59 -1.10 2.07
N PHE A 6 -9.07 -2.08 2.84
CA PHE A 6 -8.23 -2.86 3.74
C PHE A 6 -7.64 -4.05 2.98
N ILE A 7 -6.31 -4.14 2.93
CA ILE A 7 -5.59 -5.17 2.15
C ILE A 7 -5.22 -6.36 3.04
N GLY A 8 -5.07 -6.14 4.35
CA GLY A 8 -4.70 -7.16 5.32
C GLY A 8 -3.56 -6.71 6.23
N HIS A 9 -3.46 -7.31 7.42
CA HIS A 9 -2.54 -6.86 8.47
C HIS A 9 -2.75 -5.37 8.82
N ALA A 10 -1.80 -4.51 8.49
CA ALA A 10 -1.88 -3.05 8.64
C ALA A 10 -1.89 -2.31 7.28
N ALA A 11 -1.97 -3.04 6.16
CA ALA A 11 -1.92 -2.47 4.83
C ALA A 11 -3.28 -1.89 4.38
N PHE A 12 -3.28 -0.64 3.93
CA PHE A 12 -4.45 0.05 3.39
C PHE A 12 -4.14 0.79 2.09
N LEU A 13 -5.16 0.94 1.24
CA LEU A 13 -5.14 1.84 0.09
C LEU A 13 -6.29 2.84 0.23
N LEU A 14 -5.95 4.13 0.17
CA LEU A 14 -6.91 5.23 0.09
C LEU A 14 -6.89 5.80 -1.32
N GLU A 15 -8.07 6.07 -1.86
CA GLU A 15 -8.28 6.68 -3.16
C GLU A 15 -9.29 7.81 -2.98
N ASP A 16 -8.98 9.03 -3.43
CA ASP A 16 -9.95 10.13 -3.47
C ASP A 16 -10.62 10.27 -4.86
N ASP A 17 -11.57 11.20 -4.96
CA ASP A 17 -12.34 11.42 -6.20
C ASP A 17 -11.52 12.11 -7.31
N ASP A 18 -10.38 12.70 -6.96
CA ASP A 18 -9.48 13.39 -7.88
C ASP A 18 -8.38 12.45 -8.41
N GLY A 19 -8.39 11.18 -7.98
CA GLY A 19 -7.45 10.14 -8.40
C GLY A 19 -6.16 10.12 -7.59
N ASN A 20 -6.07 10.84 -6.48
CA ASN A 20 -4.94 10.72 -5.56
C ASN A 20 -5.04 9.40 -4.79
N THR A 21 -3.90 8.74 -4.65
CA THR A 21 -3.78 7.41 -4.06
C THR A 21 -2.72 7.38 -2.97
N VAL A 22 -3.03 6.76 -1.84
CA VAL A 22 -2.12 6.62 -0.70
C VAL A 22 -2.06 5.17 -0.27
N ALA A 23 -0.86 4.60 -0.27
CA ALA A 23 -0.59 3.31 0.36
C ALA A 23 -0.10 3.53 1.80
N ILE A 24 -0.70 2.83 2.75
CA ILE A 24 -0.29 2.86 4.16
C ILE A 24 0.26 1.47 4.52
N ASP A 25 1.45 1.42 5.10
CA ASP A 25 2.15 0.20 5.54
C ASP A 25 2.06 -0.96 4.51
N PRO A 26 2.65 -0.81 3.30
CA PRO A 26 2.40 -1.68 2.16
C PRO A 26 3.09 -3.05 2.27
N PHE A 27 2.68 -3.87 3.24
CA PHE A 27 3.05 -5.27 3.37
C PHE A 27 2.15 -6.15 2.49
N ILE A 28 2.64 -6.51 1.30
CA ILE A 28 1.84 -7.17 0.25
C ILE A 28 2.45 -8.52 -0.13
N LYS A 29 3.68 -8.58 -0.66
CA LYS A 29 4.23 -9.82 -1.25
C LYS A 29 4.36 -10.97 -0.24
N ASP A 30 4.69 -10.65 1.00
CA ASP A 30 4.86 -11.61 2.09
C ASP A 30 3.61 -11.72 2.98
N ASN A 31 2.53 -11.01 2.64
CA ASN A 31 1.30 -11.00 3.41
C ASN A 31 0.39 -12.18 3.02
N PRO A 32 0.14 -13.15 3.92
CA PRO A 32 -0.56 -14.39 3.56
C PRO A 32 -2.08 -14.20 3.36
N VAL A 33 -2.64 -13.03 3.65
CA VAL A 33 -4.08 -12.76 3.55
C VAL A 33 -4.47 -11.92 2.33
N THR A 34 -3.52 -11.61 1.45
CA THR A 34 -3.77 -10.88 0.20
C THR A 34 -3.11 -11.56 -0.99
N ASP A 35 -3.77 -11.50 -2.14
CA ASP A 35 -3.26 -11.93 -3.44
C ASP A 35 -3.01 -10.74 -4.38
N LEU A 36 -2.97 -9.53 -3.82
CA LEU A 36 -2.82 -8.29 -4.57
C LEU A 36 -1.48 -8.25 -5.28
N ASP A 37 -1.53 -8.08 -6.61
CA ASP A 37 -0.33 -7.89 -7.42
C ASP A 37 0.20 -6.47 -7.23
N ILE A 38 1.32 -6.35 -6.53
CA ILE A 38 2.00 -5.09 -6.25
C ILE A 38 2.26 -4.25 -7.51
N LYS A 39 2.48 -4.88 -8.67
CA LYS A 39 2.75 -4.18 -9.94
C LYS A 39 1.56 -3.38 -10.45
N LYS A 40 0.37 -3.63 -9.91
CA LYS A 40 -0.86 -2.89 -10.23
C LYS A 40 -1.07 -1.67 -9.33
N LEU A 41 -0.25 -1.50 -8.29
CA LEU A 41 -0.31 -0.36 -7.40
C LEU A 41 0.68 0.73 -7.85
N LYS A 42 0.16 1.95 -7.97
CA LYS A 42 0.94 3.17 -8.26
C LYS A 42 0.51 4.29 -7.31
N PRO A 43 0.75 4.15 -5.99
CA PRO A 43 0.28 5.11 -5.00
C PRO A 43 1.05 6.43 -5.12
N ASN A 44 0.38 7.58 -5.19
CA ASN A 44 1.05 8.88 -5.20
C ASN A 44 1.84 9.17 -3.92
N THR A 45 1.44 8.57 -2.80
CA THR A 45 2.11 8.72 -1.50
C THR A 45 2.16 7.38 -0.77
N ILE A 46 3.27 7.14 -0.07
CA ILE A 46 3.43 6.00 0.83
C ILE A 46 3.59 6.55 2.25
N LEU A 47 2.78 6.06 3.18
CA LEU A 47 2.87 6.39 4.60
C LEU A 47 3.31 5.15 5.39
N LEU A 48 4.33 5.31 6.22
CA LEU A 48 4.82 4.28 7.13
C LEU A 48 4.57 4.69 8.58
N THR A 49 3.93 3.81 9.34
CA THR A 49 3.73 4.03 10.78
C THR A 49 5.03 3.83 11.56
N HIS A 50 5.81 2.81 11.20
CA HIS A 50 7.13 2.50 11.76
C HIS A 50 7.90 1.51 10.85
N ALA A 51 9.10 1.10 11.27
CA ALA A 51 10.07 0.41 10.41
C ALA A 51 10.15 -1.12 10.58
N HIS A 52 9.15 -1.79 11.16
CA HIS A 52 9.14 -3.25 11.14
C HIS A 52 8.77 -3.77 9.74
N ASN A 53 9.27 -4.95 9.38
CA ASN A 53 9.16 -5.47 8.00
C ASN A 53 7.72 -5.72 7.55
N ASP A 54 6.84 -6.08 8.47
CA ASP A 54 5.40 -6.25 8.26
C ASP A 54 4.64 -4.92 8.08
N HIS A 55 5.36 -3.79 8.11
CA HIS A 55 4.84 -2.45 7.81
C HIS A 55 5.60 -1.79 6.65
N VAL A 56 6.94 -1.81 6.69
CA VAL A 56 7.78 -1.32 5.57
C VAL A 56 7.46 -2.08 4.30
N GLY A 57 7.34 -3.41 4.39
CA GLY A 57 6.95 -4.30 3.31
C GLY A 57 7.62 -3.94 2.00
N ASP A 58 6.79 -3.62 1.01
CA ASP A 58 7.21 -3.40 -0.36
C ASP A 58 7.37 -1.92 -0.73
N THR A 59 7.53 -1.05 0.26
CA THR A 59 7.62 0.42 0.09
C THR A 59 8.67 0.83 -0.95
N VAL A 60 9.86 0.25 -0.90
CA VAL A 60 10.96 0.64 -1.82
C VAL A 60 10.59 0.30 -3.26
N GLU A 61 10.06 -0.90 -3.50
CA GLU A 61 9.62 -1.33 -4.82
C GLU A 61 8.47 -0.46 -5.35
N LEU A 62 7.51 -0.09 -4.51
CA LEU A 62 6.42 0.83 -4.89
C LEU A 62 6.93 2.24 -5.20
N ALA A 63 7.89 2.75 -4.42
CA ALA A 63 8.45 4.08 -4.62
C ALA A 63 9.26 4.18 -5.92
N GLU A 64 10.02 3.15 -6.27
CA GLU A 64 10.85 3.13 -7.48
C GLU A 64 10.05 2.87 -8.77
N ASN A 65 8.93 2.16 -8.70
CA ASN A 65 8.12 1.78 -9.87
C ASN A 65 6.97 2.75 -10.21
N ASN A 66 6.88 3.88 -9.53
CA ASN A 66 5.80 4.85 -9.70
C ASN A 66 5.90 5.63 -11.00
#